data_AF-A0A8T5Y0V0-F1
#
_entry.id   AF-A0A8T5Y0V0-F1
#
_cell.length_a   1.000
_cell.length_b   1.000
_cell.length_c   1.000
_cell.angle_alpha   90.00
_cell.angle_beta   90.00
_cell.angle_gamma   90.00
#
_symmetry.space_group_name_H-M   'P 1'
#
loop_
_entity.id
_entity.type
_entity.pdbx_description
1 polymer ?
#
loop_
_entity_poly.entity_id
_entity_poly.type
_entity_poly.pdbx_seq_one_letter_code
_entity_poly.pdbx_strand_id
1 'polypeptide(L)' 'MSVERFYGSQDVYFLTCDVCGEEPPEIFNDFDDAVDYKKANGWQSKKRNGEWEDICPDCQDVEMGLI' A
#
# COMPACT_ATOMS: atom_id res chain seq x y z
N MET A 1 5.08 -4.22 3.42
CA MET A 1 4.13 -5.30 3.08
C MET A 1 4.43 -6.56 3.90
N SER A 2 3.64 -6.78 4.94
CA SER A 2 3.62 -8.04 5.71
C SER A 2 2.61 -8.97 5.04
N VAL A 3 3.03 -10.15 4.58
CA VAL A 3 2.15 -11.12 3.91
C VAL A 3 1.65 -12.13 4.94
N GLU A 4 0.38 -12.02 5.32
CA GLU A 4 -0.29 -13.02 6.15
C GLU A 4 -0.93 -14.12 5.28
N ARG A 5 -0.63 -15.38 5.59
CA ARG A 5 -0.92 -16.53 4.72
C ARG A 5 -2.11 -17.33 5.25
N PHE A 6 -3.25 -17.28 4.57
CA PHE A 6 -4.42 -18.14 4.84
C PHE A 6 -4.44 -19.35 3.89
N TYR A 7 -4.68 -20.56 4.43
CA TYR A 7 -4.75 -21.81 3.66
C TYR A 7 -6.06 -21.87 2.84
N GLY A 8 -6.01 -21.28 1.64
CA GLY A 8 -7.15 -21.19 0.72
C GLY A 8 -6.75 -20.90 -0.74
N SER A 9 -5.67 -21.50 -1.23
CA SER A 9 -5.36 -21.70 -2.67
C SER A 9 -5.33 -20.52 -3.65
N GLN A 10 -5.36 -19.25 -3.22
CA GLN A 10 -5.04 -18.09 -4.06
C GLN A 10 -4.22 -17.08 -3.25
N ASP A 11 -3.05 -16.69 -3.77
CA ASP A 11 -2.24 -15.63 -3.19
C ASP A 11 -2.92 -14.30 -3.54
N VAL A 12 -3.58 -13.69 -2.56
CA VAL A 12 -4.16 -12.35 -2.68
C VAL A 12 -3.28 -11.34 -1.97
N TYR A 13 -3.10 -10.18 -2.58
CA TYR A 13 -2.29 -9.09 -2.08
C TYR A 13 -3.21 -7.95 -1.65
N PHE A 14 -2.95 -7.45 -0.44
CA PHE A 14 -3.61 -6.29 0.13
C PHE A 14 -2.63 -5.13 0.16
N LEU A 15 -3.14 -3.95 -0.20
CA LEU A 15 -2.43 -2.70 -0.05
C LEU A 15 -3.04 -1.96 1.14
N THR A 16 -2.22 -1.56 2.10
CA THR A 16 -2.67 -0.82 3.27
C THR A 16 -1.73 0.36 3.49
N CYS A 17 -2.26 1.51 3.86
CA CYS A 17 -1.45 2.66 4.23
C CYS A 17 -0.85 2.44 5.62
N ASP A 18 0.48 2.46 5.73
CA ASP A 18 1.19 2.27 7.01
C ASP A 18 1.03 3.47 7.97
N VAL A 19 0.45 4.60 7.49
CA VAL A 19 0.19 5.80 8.29
C VAL A 19 -1.23 5.83 8.87
N CYS A 20 -2.25 5.65 8.03
CA CYS A 20 -3.66 5.77 8.45
C CYS A 20 -4.43 4.44 8.47
N GLY A 21 -3.86 3.36 7.94
CA GLY A 21 -4.52 2.07 7.81
C GLY A 21 -5.57 2.00 6.70
N GLU A 22 -5.63 2.99 5.80
CA GLU A 22 -6.55 2.96 4.67
C GLU A 22 -6.20 1.81 3.72
N GLU A 23 -7.24 1.14 3.22
CA GLU A 23 -7.15 0.08 2.24
C GLU A 23 -7.95 0.50 1.00
N PRO A 24 -7.40 0.34 -0.22
CA PRO A 24 -8.19 0.56 -1.42
C PRO A 24 -9.31 -0.49 -1.51
N PRO A 25 -10.39 -0.20 -2.26
CA PRO A 25 -11.48 -1.14 -2.45
C PRO A 25 -11.09 -2.38 -3.28
N GLU A 26 -9.96 -2.35 -3.97
CA GLU A 26 -9.46 -3.46 -4.78
C GLU A 26 -8.60 -4.44 -3.97
N ILE A 27 -8.84 -5.72 -4.22
CA ILE A 27 -7.99 -6.83 -3.77
C ILE A 27 -7.26 -7.34 -5.01
N PHE A 28 -5.94 -7.54 -4.90
CA PHE A 28 -5.11 -7.92 -6.03
C PHE A 28 -4.81 -9.42 -5.97
N ASN A 29 -4.81 -10.10 -7.11
CA ASN A 29 -4.42 -11.52 -7.20
C ASN A 29 -2.96 -11.71 -7.63
N ASP A 30 -2.29 -10.61 -7.97
CA ASP A 30 -0.88 -10.56 -8.35
C ASP A 30 -0.21 -9.38 -7.64
N PHE A 31 1.07 -9.54 -7.32
CA PHE A 31 1.91 -8.48 -6.78
C PHE A 31 2.10 -7.33 -7.77
N ASP A 32 2.27 -7.65 -9.06
CA ASP A 32 2.49 -6.64 -10.09
C ASP A 32 1.25 -5.75 -10.27
N ASP A 33 0.05 -6.32 -10.19
CA ASP A 33 -1.22 -5.57 -10.20
C ASP A 33 -1.29 -4.58 -9.03
N ALA A 34 -0.93 -5.01 -7.82
CA ALA A 34 -0.89 -4.14 -6.65
C ALA A 34 0.13 -3.00 -6.81
N VAL A 35 1.30 -3.30 -7.40
CA VAL A 35 2.35 -2.31 -7.65
C VAL A 35 1.91 -1.28 -8.70
N ASP A 36 1.24 -1.71 -9.76
CA ASP A 36 0.77 -0.81 -10.80
C ASP A 36 -0.42 0.03 -10.33
N TYR A 37 -1.32 -0.54 -9.51
CA TYR A 37 -2.35 0.23 -8.82
C TYR A 37 -1.74 1.35 -7.97
N LYS A 38 -0.70 1.05 -7.17
CA LYS A 38 -0.02 2.06 -6.34
C LYS A 38 0.45 3.24 -7.19
N LYS A 39 1.16 2.96 -8.28
CA LYS A 39 1.69 3.99 -9.18
C LYS A 39 0.57 4.79 -9.84
N ALA A 40 -0.50 4.14 -10.27
CA ALA A 40 -1.61 4.78 -10.97
C ALA A 40 -2.45 5.68 -10.04
N ASN A 41 -2.59 5.30 -8.77
CA ASN A 41 -3.44 5.99 -7.79
C ASN A 41 -2.63 6.90 -6.85
N GLY A 42 -1.38 7.21 -7.18
CA GLY A 42 -0.58 8.18 -6.43
C GLY A 42 -0.06 7.69 -5.07
N TRP A 43 -0.07 6.39 -4.80
CA TRP A 43 0.55 5.83 -3.60
C TRP A 43 2.07 5.86 -3.70
N GLN A 44 2.75 6.09 -2.57
CA GLN A 44 4.22 6.10 -2.51
C GLN A 44 4.74 5.09 -1.50
N SER A 45 5.75 4.33 -1.92
CA SER A 45 6.59 3.57 -1.01
C SER A 45 7.78 4.43 -0.58
N LYS A 46 7.89 4.71 0.73
CA LYS A 46 9.04 5.42 1.30
C LYS A 46 9.80 4.49 2.23
N LYS A 47 11.13 4.65 2.28
CA LYS A 47 11.96 3.93 3.24
C LYS A 47 12.20 4.81 4.47
N ARG A 48 11.75 4.36 5.65
CA ARG A 48 11.93 5.06 6.93
C ARG A 48 12.55 4.14 7.96
N ASN A 49 13.56 4.61 8.67
CA ASN A 49 14.28 3.84 9.70
C ASN A 49 14.77 2.45 9.23
N GLY A 50 14.99 2.27 7.93
CA GLY A 50 15.41 0.99 7.35
C GLY A 50 14.27 0.10 6.84
N GLU A 51 13.02 0.43 7.15
CA GLU A 51 11.81 -0.31 6.76
C GLU A 51 11.11 0.40 5.59
N TRP A 52 10.34 -0.38 4.81
CA TRP A 52 9.53 0.15 3.72
C TRP A 52 8.11 0.38 4.22
N GLU A 53 7.63 1.60 4.03
CA GLU A 53 6.27 2.03 4.33
C GLU A 53 5.54 2.43 3.05
N ASP A 54 4.30 1.99 2.89
CA ASP A 54 3.38 2.37 1.84
C ASP A 54 2.41 3.44 2.34
N ILE A 55 2.34 4.57 1.63
CA ILE A 55 1.63 5.77 2.08
C ILE A 55 0.60 6.17 1.01
N CYS A 56 -0.67 6.33 1.42
CA CYS A 56 -1.75 6.80 0.55
C CYS A 56 -1.56 8.28 0.16
N PRO A 57 -2.20 8.76 -0.92
CA PRO A 57 -2.06 10.15 -1.38
C PRO A 57 -2.39 11.17 -0.28
N ASP A 58 -3.46 10.96 0.47
CA ASP A 58 -3.91 11.87 1.53
C ASP A 58 -2.84 12.03 2.63
N CYS A 59 -2.21 10.93 3.04
CA CYS A 59 -1.14 10.98 4.04
C CYS A 59 0.15 11.60 3.48
N GLN A 60 0.40 11.53 2.17
CA GLN A 60 1.55 12.20 1.57
C GLN A 60 1.39 13.73 1.61
N ASP A 61 0.18 14.24 1.35
CA ASP A 61 -0.09 15.68 1.36
C ASP A 61 0.06 16.28 2.77
N VAL A 62 -0.34 15.53 3.81
CA VAL A 62 -0.13 15.89 5.22
C VAL A 62 1.36 16.04 5.53
N GLU A 63 2.20 15.13 5.04
CA GLU A 63 3.67 15.21 5.26
C GLU A 63 4.34 16.35 4.51
N MET A 64 3.79 16.75 3.38
CA MET A 64 4.28 17.88 2.60
C MET A 64 3.73 19.23 3.09
N GLY A 65 2.90 19.24 4.13
CA GLY A 65 2.30 20.46 4.68
C GLY A 65 1.36 21.16 3.69
N LEU A 66 0.68 20.39 2.84
CA LEU A 66 -0.21 20.89 1.79
C LEU A 66 -1.68 21.00 2.23
N ILE A 67 -1.95 20.87 3.54
CA ILE A 67 -3.26 21.03 4.19
C ILE A 67 -3.19 21.99 5.37
#